data_AF-A0A8J9T764-F1
#
_entry.id   AF-A0A8J9T764-F1
#
_cell.length_a   1.000
_cell.length_b   1.000
_cell.length_c   1.000
_cell.angle_alpha   90.00
_cell.angle_beta   90.00
_cell.angle_gamma   90.00
#
_symmetry.space_group_name_H-M   'P 1'
#
loop_
_entity.id
_entity.type
_entity.pdbx_description
1 polymer ?
#
loop_
_entity_poly.entity_id
_entity_poly.type
_entity_poly.pdbx_seq_one_letter_code
_entity_poly.pdbx_strand_id
1 'polypeptide(L)'
;MKFLALSVAALISSATAFAPTFRGSPASTTASTTSLAARKPFISGNWKLNPQTKSEAVDLASNIAAAITSDSPDADVALFVPYVFIEAAQEATGGKLAIGAE
;
A
#
# COMPACT_ATOMS: atom_id res chain seq x y z
N MET A 1 33.84 56.52 -23.57
CA MET A 1 33.28 56.30 -22.22
C MET A 1 31.76 56.25 -22.30
N LYS A 2 31.15 55.04 -22.22
CA LYS A 2 29.75 54.85 -21.80
C LYS A 2 29.43 53.34 -21.61
N PHE A 3 29.31 52.96 -20.34
CA PHE A 3 28.45 51.99 -19.63
C PHE A 3 28.09 50.57 -20.15
N LEU A 4 28.11 49.65 -19.16
CA LEU A 4 27.17 48.54 -18.84
C LEU A 4 27.12 47.32 -19.80
N ALA A 5 26.82 46.08 -19.40
CA ALA A 5 26.32 45.53 -18.15
C ALA A 5 26.71 44.05 -18.00
N LEU A 6 26.73 43.60 -16.75
CA LEU A 6 26.75 42.22 -16.29
C LEU A 6 25.56 41.43 -16.87
N SER A 7 25.77 40.21 -17.35
CA SER A 7 24.66 39.25 -17.51
C SER A 7 25.13 37.83 -17.21
N VAL A 8 24.85 37.40 -15.98
CA VAL A 8 24.92 36.00 -15.53
C VAL A 8 23.76 35.29 -16.21
N ALA A 9 24.04 34.60 -17.32
CA ALA A 9 23.04 33.77 -17.99
C ALA A 9 22.86 32.46 -17.20
N ALA A 10 21.81 32.51 -16.38
CA ALA A 10 21.09 31.45 -15.69
C ALA A 10 21.43 30.00 -16.09
N LEU A 11 21.87 29.26 -15.08
CA LEU A 11 21.65 27.83 -14.91
C LEU A 11 20.14 27.52 -15.01
N ILE A 12 19.71 26.85 -16.06
CA ILE A 12 18.43 26.11 -16.05
C ILE A 12 18.74 24.69 -16.50
N SER A 13 19.17 23.90 -15.53
CA SER A 13 19.25 22.45 -15.63
C SER A 13 17.84 21.91 -15.85
N SER A 14 17.60 21.25 -16.98
CA SER A 14 16.31 20.67 -17.36
C SER A 14 15.92 19.55 -16.39
N ALA A 15 15.20 19.89 -15.32
CA ALA A 15 14.70 18.95 -14.32
C ALA A 15 13.45 18.17 -14.79
N THR A 16 13.35 17.82 -16.07
CA THR A 16 12.27 16.97 -16.59
C THR A 16 12.57 15.47 -16.48
N ALA A 17 13.78 15.08 -16.09
CA ALA A 17 14.20 13.68 -16.01
C ALA A 17 13.55 12.87 -14.86
N PHE A 18 12.95 13.54 -13.87
CA PHE A 18 12.34 12.89 -12.70
C PHE A 18 10.84 13.08 -12.56
N ALA A 19 10.16 13.60 -13.59
CA ALA A 19 8.69 13.62 -13.58
C ALA A 19 8.19 12.19 -13.87
N PRO A 20 7.51 11.51 -12.92
CA PRO A 20 6.86 10.25 -13.25
C PRO A 20 5.78 10.54 -14.28
N THR A 21 6.01 10.10 -15.52
CA THR A 21 4.97 10.11 -16.54
C THR A 21 4.03 8.95 -16.24
N PHE A 22 3.07 9.16 -15.33
CA PHE A 22 1.92 8.29 -15.24
C PHE A 22 1.08 8.53 -16.50
N ARG A 23 1.39 7.80 -17.58
CA ARG A 23 0.39 7.53 -18.62
C ARG A 23 -0.68 6.69 -17.93
N GLY A 24 -1.72 7.36 -17.44
CA GLY A 24 -2.96 6.69 -17.10
C GLY A 24 -3.42 5.96 -18.35
N SER A 25 -3.21 4.65 -18.39
CA SER A 25 -4.06 3.82 -19.24
C SER A 25 -5.48 4.17 -18.84
N PRO A 26 -6.38 4.57 -19.77
CA PRO A 26 -7.77 4.68 -19.42
C PRO A 26 -8.15 3.33 -18.81
N ALA A 27 -8.62 3.35 -17.56
CA ALA A 27 -9.13 2.16 -16.92
C ALA A 27 -10.21 1.62 -17.86
N SER A 28 -9.88 0.58 -18.63
CA SER A 28 -10.85 -0.13 -19.41
C SER A 28 -11.69 -0.86 -18.39
N THR A 29 -12.79 -0.24 -17.99
CA THR A 29 -13.84 -0.81 -17.14
C THR A 29 -14.63 -1.86 -17.93
N THR A 30 -13.93 -2.73 -18.65
CA THR A 30 -14.55 -3.93 -19.22
C THR A 30 -14.60 -4.93 -18.08
N ALA A 31 -15.64 -4.79 -17.24
CA ALA A 31 -15.93 -5.73 -16.17
C ALA A 31 -15.93 -7.13 -16.78
N SER A 32 -14.97 -7.96 -16.37
CA SER A 32 -14.87 -9.34 -16.85
C SER A 32 -16.15 -10.07 -16.44
N THR A 33 -17.02 -10.41 -17.38
CA THR A 33 -18.35 -11.01 -17.13
C THR A 33 -18.26 -12.51 -16.78
N THR A 34 -17.17 -12.93 -16.13
CA THR A 34 -17.01 -14.32 -15.71
C THR A 34 -17.73 -14.52 -14.38
N SER A 35 -18.19 -15.73 -14.10
CA SER A 35 -18.75 -16.09 -12.79
C SER A 35 -17.80 -15.82 -11.61
N LEU A 36 -16.50 -15.60 -11.89
CA LEU A 36 -15.51 -15.27 -10.87
C LEU A 36 -15.57 -13.79 -10.44
N ALA A 37 -16.03 -12.90 -11.31
CA ALA A 37 -16.16 -11.47 -11.01
C ALA A 37 -17.32 -11.16 -10.06
N ALA A 38 -18.27 -12.09 -9.87
CA ALA A 38 -19.36 -11.94 -8.91
C ALA A 38 -18.96 -12.31 -7.47
N ARG A 39 -17.77 -12.89 -7.25
CA ARG A 39 -17.31 -13.25 -5.91
C ARG A 39 -16.75 -12.03 -5.19
N LYS A 40 -16.95 -11.97 -3.87
CA LYS A 40 -16.30 -10.97 -3.04
C LYS A 40 -14.77 -11.13 -3.13
N PRO A 41 -14.01 -10.06 -3.42
CA PRO A 41 -12.55 -10.11 -3.38
C PRO A 41 -12.04 -10.52 -1.99
N PHE A 42 -10.97 -11.31 -1.96
CA PHE A 42 -10.32 -11.73 -0.72
C PHE A 42 -8.84 -11.39 -0.81
N ILE A 43 -8.36 -10.54 0.09
CA ILE A 43 -6.97 -10.09 0.16
C ILE A 43 -6.32 -10.75 1.37
N SER A 44 -5.31 -11.58 1.11
CA SER A 44 -4.56 -12.27 2.17
C SER A 44 -3.11 -11.82 2.24
N GLY A 45 -2.60 -11.61 3.45
CA GLY A 45 -1.16 -11.46 3.71
C GLY A 45 -0.61 -12.65 4.50
N ASN A 46 0.20 -13.50 3.86
CA ASN A 46 0.96 -14.54 4.55
C ASN A 46 2.33 -13.95 4.95
N TRP A 47 2.58 -13.86 6.24
CA TRP A 47 3.80 -13.25 6.77
C TRP A 47 5.01 -14.18 6.67
N LYS A 48 4.78 -15.49 6.59
CA LYS A 48 5.80 -16.53 6.72
C LYS A 48 6.52 -16.33 8.05
N LEU A 49 7.81 -16.70 8.12
CA LEU A 49 8.65 -16.51 9.30
C LEU A 49 9.03 -15.03 9.57
N ASN A 50 8.07 -14.11 9.48
CA ASN A 50 8.22 -12.69 9.77
C ASN A 50 7.01 -12.17 10.56
N PRO A 51 7.16 -11.02 11.24
CA PRO A 51 8.42 -10.33 11.54
C PRO A 51 9.25 -11.09 12.61
N GLN A 52 10.40 -10.55 13.02
CA GLN A 52 11.30 -11.26 13.93
C GLN A 52 10.95 -11.03 15.41
N THR A 53 10.16 -9.99 15.70
CA THR A 53 9.81 -9.62 17.08
C THR A 53 8.31 -9.39 17.25
N LYS A 54 7.84 -9.54 18.50
CA LYS A 54 6.44 -9.26 18.87
C LYS A 54 6.06 -7.80 18.61
N SER A 55 6.96 -6.85 18.87
CA SER A 55 6.69 -5.42 18.64
C SER A 55 6.44 -5.15 17.16
N GLU A 56 7.32 -5.64 16.29
CA GLU A 56 7.14 -5.49 14.84
C GLU A 56 5.84 -6.14 14.36
N ALA A 57 5.45 -7.28 14.94
CA ALA A 57 4.18 -7.95 14.60
C ALA A 57 2.98 -7.07 14.97
N VAL A 58 2.98 -6.50 16.17
CA VAL A 58 1.92 -5.59 16.63
C VAL A 58 1.87 -4.33 15.78
N ASP A 59 3.02 -3.74 15.49
CA ASP A 59 3.12 -2.52 14.68
C ASP A 59 2.61 -2.78 13.25
N LEU A 60 3.03 -3.88 12.63
CA LEU A 60 2.59 -4.26 11.28
C LEU A 60 1.08 -4.54 11.24
N ALA A 61 0.56 -5.32 12.19
CA ALA A 61 -0.86 -5.64 12.28
C ALA A 61 -1.73 -4.38 12.48
N SER A 62 -1.31 -3.50 13.40
CA SER A 62 -2.02 -2.25 13.70
C SER A 62 -2.05 -1.33 12.49
N ASN A 63 -0.93 -1.19 11.79
CA ASN A 63 -0.84 -0.35 10.59
C ASN A 63 -1.71 -0.88 9.45
N ILE A 64 -1.74 -2.20 9.23
CA ILE A 64 -2.62 -2.82 8.23
C ILE A 64 -4.10 -2.58 8.59
N ALA A 65 -4.49 -2.81 9.85
CA ALA A 65 -5.86 -2.54 10.28
C ALA A 65 -6.24 -1.05 10.16
N ALA A 66 -5.33 -0.14 10.48
CA ALA A 66 -5.55 1.30 10.34
C ALA A 66 -5.74 1.72 8.87
N ALA A 67 -5.04 1.05 7.93
CA ALA A 67 -5.15 1.32 6.50
C ALA A 67 -6.50 0.89 5.88
N ILE A 68 -7.26 0.01 6.55
CA ILE A 68 -8.61 -0.36 6.15
C ILE A 68 -9.56 0.77 6.56
N THR A 69 -10.06 1.54 5.60
CA THR A 69 -10.95 2.69 5.82
C THR A 69 -12.33 2.43 5.22
N SER A 70 -13.29 3.34 5.46
CA SER A 70 -14.60 3.33 4.80
C SER A 70 -14.53 3.46 3.29
N ASP A 71 -13.44 4.02 2.76
CA ASP A 71 -13.23 4.22 1.32
C ASP A 71 -12.57 3.00 0.66
N SER A 72 -12.22 1.97 1.46
CA SER A 72 -11.66 0.73 0.95
C SER A 72 -12.71 -0.03 0.12
N PRO A 73 -12.32 -0.70 -0.97
CA PRO A 73 -13.23 -1.59 -1.70
C PRO A 73 -13.86 -2.64 -0.78
N ASP A 74 -15.08 -3.07 -1.10
CA ASP A 74 -15.72 -4.18 -0.38
C ASP A 74 -14.97 -5.49 -0.65
N ALA A 75 -14.05 -5.83 0.26
CA ALA A 75 -13.18 -6.99 0.19
C ALA A 75 -13.04 -7.59 1.60
N ASP A 76 -12.90 -8.91 1.65
CA ASP A 76 -12.49 -9.60 2.87
C ASP A 76 -10.97 -9.54 2.99
N VAL A 77 -10.47 -9.31 4.20
CA VAL A 77 -9.04 -9.20 4.47
C VAL A 77 -8.64 -10.22 5.55
N ALA A 78 -7.54 -10.92 5.32
CA ALA A 78 -6.97 -11.84 6.30
C ALA A 78 -5.44 -11.75 6.37
N LEU A 79 -4.89 -11.93 7.58
CA LEU A 79 -3.45 -12.12 7.79
C LEU A 79 -3.20 -13.52 8.33
N PHE A 80 -2.23 -14.21 7.73
CA PHE A 80 -1.71 -15.49 8.22
C PHE A 80 -0.34 -15.23 8.82
N VAL A 81 -0.24 -15.45 10.13
CA VAL A 81 0.88 -14.97 10.96
C VAL A 81 1.56 -16.13 11.68
N PRO A 82 2.88 -16.07 11.97
CA PRO A 82 3.55 -17.05 12.81
C PRO A 82 2.79 -17.32 14.10
N TYR A 83 2.74 -18.60 14.48
CA TYR A 83 2.01 -19.07 15.66
C TYR A 83 2.23 -18.20 16.92
N VAL A 84 3.48 -17.80 17.15
CA VAL A 84 3.90 -17.00 18.32
C VAL A 84 3.32 -15.58 18.36
N PHE A 85 2.76 -15.08 17.25
CA PHE A 85 2.20 -13.74 17.14
C PHE A 85 0.68 -13.70 16.94
N ILE A 86 0.00 -14.85 16.84
CA ILE A 86 -1.45 -14.92 16.56
C ILE A 86 -2.26 -14.06 17.53
N GLU A 87 -2.12 -14.28 18.84
CA GLU A 87 -2.91 -13.54 19.85
C GLU A 87 -2.60 -12.04 19.81
N ALA A 88 -1.34 -11.67 19.66
CA ALA A 88 -0.90 -10.27 19.61
C ALA A 88 -1.45 -9.55 18.38
N ALA A 89 -1.46 -10.21 17.21
CA ALA A 89 -2.03 -9.67 15.99
C ALA A 89 -3.56 -9.57 16.06
N GLN A 90 -4.24 -10.53 16.69
CA GLN A 90 -5.69 -10.46 16.92
C GLN A 90 -6.07 -9.26 17.79
N GLU A 91 -5.37 -9.07 18.92
CA GLU A 91 -5.60 -7.93 19.81
C GLU A 91 -5.33 -6.60 19.09
N ALA A 92 -4.20 -6.49 18.38
CA ALA A 92 -3.79 -5.28 17.66
C ALA A 92 -4.75 -4.88 16.53
N THR A 93 -5.38 -5.85 15.85
CA THR A 93 -6.30 -5.57 14.74
C THR A 93 -7.74 -5.28 15.19
N GLY A 94 -8.08 -5.55 16.45
CA GLY A 94 -9.42 -5.30 17.01
C GLY A 94 -10.55 -5.99 16.23
N GLY A 95 -10.27 -7.11 15.55
CA GLY A 95 -11.24 -7.86 14.75
C GLY A 95 -11.61 -7.21 13.40
N LYS A 96 -10.89 -6.19 12.95
CA LYS A 96 -11.16 -5.49 11.69
C LYS A 96 -10.84 -6.32 10.44
N LEU A 97 -10.04 -7.37 10.60
CA LEU A 97 -9.67 -8.35 9.58
C LEU A 97 -9.54 -9.72 10.24
N ALA A 98 -9.55 -10.80 9.45
CA ALA A 98 -9.39 -12.15 9.98
C ALA A 98 -7.91 -12.48 10.26
N ILE A 99 -7.63 -13.24 11.32
CA ILE A 99 -6.30 -13.77 11.62
C ILE A 99 -6.32 -15.29 11.47
N GLY A 100 -5.39 -15.83 10.68
CA GLY A 100 -5.18 -17.26 10.47
C GLY A 100 -3.79 -17.71 10.93
N ALA A 101 -3.66 -19.01 11.15
CA ALA A 101 -2.37 -19.68 11.39
C ALA A 101 -1.74 -20.13 10.06
N GLU A 102 -0.41 -20.20 10.01
CA GLU A 102 0.40 -20.73 8.91
C GLU A 102 1.25 -21.94 9.31
#